data_AF-A0A4V4HD34-F1
#
_entry.id   AF-A0A4V4HD34-F1
#
_cell.length_a   1.000
_cell.length_b   1.000
_cell.length_c   1.000
_cell.angle_alpha   90.00
_cell.angle_beta   90.00
_cell.angle_gamma   90.00
#
_symmetry.space_group_name_H-M   'P 1'
#
loop_
_entity.id
_entity.type
_entity.pdbx_description
1 polymer ?
#
loop_
_entity_poly.entity_id
_entity_poly.type
_entity_poly.pdbx_seq_one_letter_code
_entity_poly.pdbx_strand_id
1 'polypeptide(L)'
;MDSLRTDLRRATGEINREEQSLPGVVVVSGSKDEITFHETFGFQSLDSNSPPMSRENTFWVASCTKLITAIAVLQLVEKGVVNLDEDITRIIHEWKDQEVLDGFDEAGKPIVRKMKGTMTLRHLLTHTAGMAYQYMNPIVPKYKQAMNLPDTSATHFSLVERTVYPLLFDPGTGWEYSPSIDWVGAVVERLSSQRLEEYMSEHIFKPLGMKSTTFRINDRMDVKEKHIGMLTRETPDPTSETEKSIPGKLKPITEDRSTNALPYDAGGGGLHLPPSDYVKVLQALLKKDGTLLKPETVDLLFKPQLSEDVVKSLVSGIRRGQSPGLRAGFSAVLLDGEEGMDFDSTVNWAFGGLLTIKDVPGRRKKGSLAWGGLPNLFWWLDPTSDVYGMYATQILPFGDMPSAVMQATFERAVYQELGQN
;
A
#
# COMPACT_ATOMS: atom_id res chain seq x y z
N MET A 1 10.89 -24.21 -4.21
CA MET A 1 9.52 -24.18 -3.66
C MET A 1 9.27 -25.09 -2.46
N ASP A 2 9.77 -26.32 -2.37
CA ASP A 2 9.42 -27.21 -1.25
C ASP A 2 9.93 -26.76 0.13
N SER A 3 11.14 -26.15 0.19
CA SER A 3 11.63 -25.51 1.42
C SER A 3 10.68 -24.40 1.87
N LEU A 4 10.27 -23.51 0.96
CA LEU A 4 9.30 -22.44 1.23
C LEU A 4 7.99 -23.00 1.80
N ARG A 5 7.44 -24.06 1.21
CA ARG A 5 6.21 -24.71 1.72
C ARG A 5 6.41 -25.20 3.15
N THR A 6 7.54 -25.82 3.43
CA THR A 6 7.86 -26.32 4.78
C THR A 6 7.97 -25.18 5.79
N ASP A 7 8.64 -24.09 5.41
CA ASP A 7 8.81 -22.92 6.27
C ASP A 7 7.49 -22.19 6.53
N LEU A 8 6.65 -22.03 5.51
CA LEU A 8 5.30 -21.46 5.67
C LEU A 8 4.42 -22.33 6.56
N ARG A 9 4.40 -23.66 6.35
CA ARG A 9 3.63 -24.59 7.22
C ARG A 9 4.10 -24.57 8.67
N ARG A 10 5.40 -24.41 8.91
CA ARG A 10 5.95 -24.23 10.26
C ARG A 10 5.49 -22.90 10.84
N ALA A 11 5.69 -21.80 10.11
CA ALA A 11 5.36 -20.46 10.55
C ALA A 11 3.86 -20.30 10.86
N THR A 12 2.97 -20.93 10.07
CA THR A 12 1.52 -20.87 10.28
C THR A 12 0.98 -21.86 11.30
N GLY A 13 1.84 -22.69 11.89
CA GLY A 13 1.46 -23.68 12.89
C GLY A 13 0.72 -24.89 12.34
N GLU A 14 0.84 -25.20 11.04
CA GLU A 14 0.34 -26.46 10.46
C GLU A 14 1.18 -27.67 10.86
N ILE A 15 2.48 -27.48 11.07
CA ILE A 15 3.39 -28.54 11.55
C ILE A 15 3.30 -28.68 13.07
N ASN A 16 3.41 -27.56 13.78
CA ASN A 16 3.33 -27.49 15.23
C ASN A 16 2.68 -26.17 15.66
N ARG A 17 1.49 -26.23 16.28
CA ARG A 17 0.74 -25.04 16.70
C ARG A 17 1.49 -24.21 17.75
N GLU A 18 2.39 -24.81 18.52
CA GLU A 18 3.21 -24.09 19.51
C GLU A 18 4.30 -23.21 18.85
N GLU A 19 4.70 -23.52 17.62
CA GLU A 19 5.66 -22.75 16.82
C GLU A 19 4.98 -21.67 15.96
N GLN A 20 3.65 -21.52 16.08
CA GLN A 20 2.87 -20.60 15.26
C GLN A 20 3.35 -19.15 15.46
N SER A 21 3.98 -18.61 14.43
CA SER A 21 4.40 -17.21 14.36
C SER A 21 3.53 -16.40 13.41
N LEU A 22 2.81 -17.02 12.49
CA LEU A 22 1.86 -16.41 11.57
C LEU A 22 0.48 -17.08 11.71
N PRO A 23 -0.62 -16.37 11.45
CA PRO A 23 -1.95 -16.96 11.43
C PRO A 23 -2.16 -17.73 10.12
N GLY A 24 -2.80 -17.09 9.16
CA GLY A 24 -2.95 -17.53 7.79
C GLY A 24 -2.13 -16.68 6.82
N VAL A 25 -1.61 -17.31 5.78
CA VAL A 25 -0.87 -16.66 4.69
C VAL A 25 -1.45 -17.12 3.36
N VAL A 26 -1.64 -16.19 2.43
CA VAL A 26 -1.88 -16.49 1.01
C VAL A 26 -0.73 -15.94 0.20
N VAL A 27 -0.17 -16.78 -0.66
CA VAL A 27 0.95 -16.46 -1.55
C VAL A 27 0.58 -16.80 -2.98
N VAL A 28 0.76 -15.83 -3.87
CA VAL A 28 0.43 -15.96 -5.29
C VAL A 28 1.56 -15.38 -6.12
N SER A 29 2.02 -16.09 -7.14
CA SER A 29 2.94 -15.56 -8.17
C SER A 29 2.60 -16.14 -9.53
N GLY A 30 3.08 -15.47 -10.57
CA GLY A 30 2.83 -15.88 -11.94
C GLY A 30 3.61 -15.04 -12.94
N SER A 31 3.43 -15.35 -14.21
CA SER A 31 3.93 -14.59 -15.35
C SER A 31 2.77 -13.93 -16.08
N LYS A 32 3.07 -13.21 -17.17
CA LYS A 32 2.01 -12.71 -18.06
C LYS A 32 1.10 -13.83 -18.55
N ASP A 33 1.57 -15.07 -18.67
CA ASP A 33 0.80 -16.15 -19.30
C ASP A 33 -0.12 -16.87 -18.30
N GLU A 34 0.39 -17.14 -17.09
CA GLU A 34 -0.35 -17.92 -16.09
C GLU A 34 0.05 -17.64 -14.65
N ILE A 35 -0.81 -18.06 -13.71
CA ILE A 35 -0.47 -18.15 -12.29
C ILE A 35 0.34 -19.44 -12.08
N THR A 36 1.60 -19.32 -11.71
CA THR A 36 2.51 -20.46 -11.50
C THR A 36 2.47 -20.99 -10.07
N PHE A 37 2.11 -20.14 -9.11
CA PHE A 37 2.01 -20.52 -7.71
C PHE A 37 0.83 -19.81 -7.04
N HIS A 38 -0.01 -20.55 -6.32
CA HIS A 38 -1.13 -20.00 -5.57
C HIS A 38 -1.42 -20.93 -4.39
N GLU A 39 -0.84 -20.66 -3.25
CA GLU A 39 -0.98 -21.54 -2.08
C GLU A 39 -1.44 -20.76 -0.85
N THR A 40 -2.11 -21.49 0.02
CA THR A 40 -2.65 -20.99 1.28
C THR A 40 -2.12 -21.82 2.42
N PHE A 41 -1.72 -21.17 3.49
CA PHE A 41 -1.16 -21.81 4.67
C PHE A 41 -1.85 -21.28 5.91
N GLY A 42 -1.98 -22.13 6.92
CA GLY A 42 -2.52 -21.76 8.22
C GLY A 42 -4.03 -21.62 8.25
N PHE A 43 -4.48 -20.70 9.09
CA PHE A 43 -5.86 -20.66 9.57
C PHE A 43 -6.39 -19.23 9.60
N GLN A 44 -7.71 -19.09 9.50
CA GLN A 44 -8.38 -17.79 9.42
C GLN A 44 -8.40 -17.02 10.76
N SER A 45 -8.26 -17.72 11.89
CA SER A 45 -8.14 -17.15 13.23
C SER A 45 -7.16 -17.95 14.11
N LEU A 46 -6.92 -17.45 15.33
CA LEU A 46 -6.11 -18.14 16.33
C LEU A 46 -6.86 -19.27 17.05
N ASP A 47 -8.18 -19.39 16.84
CA ASP A 47 -9.01 -20.39 17.52
C ASP A 47 -8.56 -21.80 17.14
N SER A 48 -8.61 -22.73 18.10
CA SER A 48 -8.23 -24.13 17.89
C SER A 48 -9.07 -24.83 16.83
N ASN A 49 -10.31 -24.39 16.64
CA ASN A 49 -11.25 -24.91 15.64
C ASN A 49 -11.35 -24.00 14.41
N SER A 50 -10.43 -23.05 14.22
CA SER A 50 -10.46 -22.15 13.07
C SER A 50 -10.41 -22.97 11.76
N PRO A 51 -11.22 -22.62 10.76
CA PRO A 51 -11.06 -23.21 9.44
C PRO A 51 -9.68 -22.86 8.85
N PRO A 52 -9.16 -23.72 7.94
CA PRO A 52 -7.94 -23.41 7.22
C PRO A 52 -8.13 -22.20 6.31
N MET A 53 -7.02 -21.54 5.98
CA MET A 53 -7.01 -20.52 4.93
C MET A 53 -7.47 -21.08 3.59
N SER A 54 -8.14 -20.23 2.83
CA SER A 54 -8.68 -20.51 1.51
C SER A 54 -8.27 -19.42 0.52
N ARG A 55 -8.14 -19.81 -0.75
CA ARG A 55 -7.86 -18.90 -1.88
C ARG A 55 -8.97 -17.85 -2.10
N GLU A 56 -10.16 -18.13 -1.56
CA GLU A 56 -11.34 -17.27 -1.64
C GLU A 56 -11.44 -16.29 -0.45
N ASN A 57 -10.57 -16.42 0.56
CA ASN A 57 -10.60 -15.51 1.70
C ASN A 57 -10.34 -14.07 1.25
N THR A 58 -11.15 -13.16 1.77
CA THR A 58 -11.07 -11.74 1.51
C THR A 58 -10.19 -11.06 2.55
N PHE A 59 -9.37 -10.13 2.09
CA PHE A 59 -8.45 -9.35 2.90
C PHE A 59 -8.82 -7.88 2.77
N TRP A 60 -8.70 -7.11 3.85
CA TRP A 60 -8.55 -5.66 3.71
C TRP A 60 -7.13 -5.39 3.21
N VAL A 61 -7.01 -4.96 1.96
CA VAL A 61 -5.69 -4.85 1.31
C VAL A 61 -5.03 -3.49 1.54
N ALA A 62 -5.72 -2.57 2.23
CA ALA A 62 -5.20 -1.27 2.61
C ALA A 62 -4.50 -0.58 1.41
N SER A 63 -3.25 -0.16 1.59
CA SER A 63 -2.49 0.60 0.59
C SER A 63 -2.20 -0.12 -0.73
N CYS A 64 -2.45 -1.43 -0.86
CA CYS A 64 -2.47 -2.09 -2.17
C CYS A 64 -3.52 -1.49 -3.11
N THR A 65 -4.56 -0.85 -2.57
CA THR A 65 -5.61 -0.11 -3.31
C THR A 65 -5.02 0.96 -4.23
N LYS A 66 -3.88 1.57 -3.85
CA LYS A 66 -3.31 2.73 -4.54
C LYS A 66 -3.00 2.48 -6.01
N LEU A 67 -2.50 1.28 -6.34
CA LEU A 67 -2.22 0.91 -7.73
C LEU A 67 -3.49 0.89 -8.58
N ILE A 68 -4.58 0.35 -8.05
CA ILE A 68 -5.88 0.28 -8.73
C ILE A 68 -6.46 1.68 -8.93
N THR A 69 -6.32 2.56 -7.95
CA THR A 69 -6.73 3.98 -8.06
C THR A 69 -5.88 4.75 -9.08
N ALA A 70 -4.57 4.48 -9.14
CA ALA A 70 -3.71 5.05 -10.17
C ALA A 70 -4.13 4.61 -11.57
N ILE A 71 -4.47 3.33 -11.77
CA ILE A 71 -5.01 2.83 -13.05
C ILE A 71 -6.30 3.55 -13.41
N ALA A 72 -7.24 3.68 -12.47
CA ALA A 72 -8.53 4.32 -12.70
C ALA A 72 -8.40 5.76 -13.21
N VAL A 73 -7.50 6.56 -12.61
CA VAL A 73 -7.29 7.94 -13.09
C VAL A 73 -6.51 7.98 -14.39
N LEU A 74 -5.56 7.06 -14.62
CA LEU A 74 -4.82 7.00 -15.88
C LEU A 74 -5.73 6.64 -17.07
N GLN A 75 -6.79 5.87 -16.85
CA GLN A 75 -7.84 5.67 -17.87
C GLN A 75 -8.52 6.99 -18.28
N LEU A 76 -8.70 7.94 -17.35
CA LEU A 76 -9.24 9.27 -17.65
C LEU A 76 -8.20 10.15 -18.36
N VAL A 77 -6.92 10.00 -18.02
CA VAL A 77 -5.81 10.66 -18.73
C VAL A 77 -5.73 10.19 -20.18
N GLU A 78 -5.84 8.88 -20.43
CA GLU A 78 -5.86 8.31 -21.79
C GLU A 78 -7.02 8.83 -22.65
N LYS A 79 -8.17 9.08 -22.02
CA LYS A 79 -9.36 9.65 -22.66
C LYS A 79 -9.25 11.16 -22.87
N GLY A 80 -8.18 11.81 -22.41
CA GLY A 80 -7.99 13.25 -22.49
C GLY A 80 -8.92 14.07 -21.60
N VAL A 81 -9.55 13.46 -20.60
CA VAL A 81 -10.49 14.12 -19.68
C VAL A 81 -9.76 15.00 -18.66
N VAL A 82 -8.55 14.59 -18.28
CA VAL A 82 -7.67 15.31 -17.35
C VAL A 82 -6.21 15.14 -17.78
N ASN A 83 -5.39 16.16 -17.54
CA ASN A 83 -3.95 16.13 -17.78
C ASN A 83 -3.19 15.89 -16.47
N LEU A 84 -2.03 15.23 -16.54
CA LEU A 84 -1.18 14.98 -15.37
C LEU A 84 -0.58 16.25 -14.77
N ASP A 85 -0.34 17.27 -15.59
CA ASP A 85 0.48 18.44 -15.24
C ASP A 85 -0.30 19.76 -15.18
N GLU A 86 -1.62 19.71 -15.35
CA GLU A 86 -2.49 20.87 -15.14
C GLU A 86 -2.84 21.09 -13.65
N ASP A 87 -3.39 22.27 -13.34
CA ASP A 87 -3.88 22.58 -11.99
C ASP A 87 -5.05 21.69 -11.60
N ILE A 88 -4.79 20.74 -10.69
CA ILE A 88 -5.80 19.77 -10.23
C ILE A 88 -6.80 20.39 -9.26
N THR A 89 -6.49 21.56 -8.66
CA THR A 89 -7.38 22.25 -7.72
C THR A 89 -8.64 22.82 -8.38
N ARG A 90 -8.66 22.87 -9.73
CA ARG A 90 -9.88 23.11 -10.53
C ARG A 90 -10.90 21.98 -10.43
N ILE A 91 -10.49 20.81 -9.94
CA ILE A 91 -11.36 19.63 -9.70
C ILE A 91 -11.47 19.38 -8.20
N ILE A 92 -10.35 19.46 -7.46
CA ILE A 92 -10.30 19.32 -5.99
C ILE A 92 -10.21 20.69 -5.29
N HIS A 93 -11.31 21.44 -5.36
CA HIS A 93 -11.39 22.83 -4.91
C HIS A 93 -11.00 23.06 -3.44
N GLU A 94 -11.09 22.04 -2.59
CA GLU A 94 -10.68 22.08 -1.19
C GLU A 94 -9.18 22.35 -1.01
N TRP A 95 -8.38 22.06 -2.04
CA TRP A 95 -6.93 22.32 -2.06
C TRP A 95 -6.54 23.62 -2.75
N LYS A 96 -7.53 24.40 -3.22
CA LYS A 96 -7.27 25.71 -3.82
C LYS A 96 -6.79 26.69 -2.74
N ASP A 97 -5.75 27.46 -3.08
CA ASP A 97 -5.17 28.50 -2.19
C ASP A 97 -4.72 27.97 -0.80
N GLN A 98 -4.37 26.68 -0.70
CA GLN A 98 -3.88 26.09 0.54
C GLN A 98 -2.59 26.73 1.05
N GLU A 99 -2.37 26.56 2.35
CA GLU A 99 -1.18 27.03 3.04
C GLU A 99 -0.14 25.93 3.18
N VAL A 100 1.11 26.34 3.37
CA VAL A 100 2.23 25.47 3.77
C VAL A 100 2.62 25.83 5.19
N LEU A 101 2.79 24.82 6.04
CA LEU A 101 3.26 24.95 7.42
C LEU A 101 4.79 25.04 7.46
N ASP A 102 5.32 26.24 7.71
CA ASP A 102 6.76 26.49 7.83
C ASP A 102 7.31 26.24 9.24
N GLY A 103 6.43 26.03 10.23
CA GLY A 103 6.83 25.67 11.59
C GLY A 103 5.87 26.16 12.66
N PHE A 104 6.40 26.36 13.86
CA PHE A 104 5.67 26.90 15.01
C PHE A 104 6.52 27.97 15.69
N ASP A 105 5.90 29.03 16.18
CA ASP A 105 6.58 30.05 16.98
C ASP A 105 6.88 29.57 18.41
N GLU A 106 7.51 30.42 19.23
CA GLU A 106 7.86 30.12 20.62
C GLU A 106 6.62 29.82 21.50
N ALA A 107 5.45 30.36 21.14
CA ALA A 107 4.19 30.10 21.82
C ALA A 107 3.49 28.83 21.31
N GLY A 108 4.09 28.12 20.35
CA GLY A 108 3.51 26.92 19.75
C GLY A 108 2.41 27.20 18.73
N LYS A 109 2.28 28.43 18.24
CA LYS A 109 1.32 28.80 17.19
C LYS A 109 1.90 28.44 15.81
N PRO A 110 1.11 27.87 14.88
CA PRO A 110 1.56 27.57 13.52
C PRO A 110 2.02 28.81 12.76
N ILE A 111 3.17 28.70 12.09
CA ILE A 111 3.65 29.67 11.10
C ILE A 111 3.33 29.09 9.73
N VAL A 112 2.45 29.77 9.01
CA VAL A 112 1.96 29.34 7.70
C VAL A 112 2.27 30.39 6.63
N ARG A 113 2.41 29.93 5.39
CA ARG A 113 2.57 30.78 4.22
C ARG A 113 1.72 30.28 3.06
N LYS A 114 1.48 31.14 2.06
CA LYS A 114 0.82 30.72 0.83
C LYS A 114 1.64 29.64 0.11
N MET A 115 0.96 28.60 -0.39
CA MET A 115 1.53 27.61 -1.30
C MET A 115 2.07 28.30 -2.57
N LYS A 116 3.25 27.88 -3.01
CA LYS A 116 3.87 28.29 -4.27
C LYS A 116 3.75 27.15 -5.30
N GLY A 117 3.73 27.52 -6.57
CA GLY A 117 3.59 26.57 -7.67
C GLY A 117 2.16 26.07 -7.87
N THR A 118 2.02 25.03 -8.69
CA THR A 118 0.74 24.45 -9.07
C THR A 118 0.67 23.01 -8.54
N MET A 119 -0.40 22.68 -7.81
CA MET A 119 -0.68 21.29 -7.46
C MET A 119 -1.23 20.58 -8.71
N THR A 120 -0.69 19.42 -9.05
CA THR A 120 -1.05 18.67 -10.25
C THR A 120 -1.48 17.26 -9.90
N LEU A 121 -2.15 16.57 -10.84
CA LEU A 121 -2.49 15.16 -10.66
C LEU A 121 -1.24 14.29 -10.51
N ARG A 122 -0.14 14.62 -11.21
CA ARG A 122 1.16 13.97 -11.03
C ARG A 122 1.60 14.03 -9.57
N HIS A 123 1.53 15.22 -8.94
CA HIS A 123 1.92 15.39 -7.54
C HIS A 123 1.11 14.52 -6.57
N LEU A 124 -0.18 14.30 -6.86
CA LEU A 124 -1.02 13.42 -6.06
C LEU A 124 -0.61 11.95 -6.21
N LEU A 125 -0.39 11.49 -7.44
CA LEU A 125 0.02 10.12 -7.76
C LEU A 125 1.41 9.76 -7.21
N THR A 126 2.26 10.76 -6.95
CA THR A 126 3.65 10.58 -6.54
C THR A 126 3.92 10.89 -5.07
N HIS A 127 2.89 11.23 -4.29
CA HIS A 127 3.06 11.67 -2.89
C HIS A 127 3.99 12.88 -2.75
N THR A 128 3.96 13.79 -3.73
CA THR A 128 4.74 15.04 -3.73
C THR A 128 3.87 16.28 -3.66
N ALA A 129 2.59 16.14 -3.31
CA ALA A 129 1.67 17.27 -3.17
C ALA A 129 1.86 18.07 -1.86
N GLY A 130 2.62 17.54 -0.89
CA GLY A 130 2.82 18.15 0.43
C GLY A 130 1.80 17.73 1.49
N MET A 131 0.84 16.86 1.16
CA MET A 131 -0.14 16.32 2.11
C MET A 131 0.51 15.34 3.09
N ALA A 132 -0.09 15.15 4.27
CA ALA A 132 0.41 14.21 5.27
C ALA A 132 -0.72 13.42 5.96
N TYR A 133 -0.44 12.17 6.34
CA TYR A 133 -1.35 11.41 7.17
C TYR A 133 -1.24 11.84 8.64
N GLN A 134 -2.39 12.13 9.28
CA GLN A 134 -2.43 12.55 10.68
C GLN A 134 -1.83 11.54 11.69
N TYR A 135 -1.80 10.26 11.32
CA TYR A 135 -1.29 9.17 12.18
C TYR A 135 0.14 8.75 11.84
N MET A 136 0.73 9.26 10.75
CA MET A 136 2.11 8.94 10.35
C MET A 136 3.07 10.12 10.55
N ASN A 137 2.56 11.35 10.47
CA ASN A 137 3.38 12.54 10.65
C ASN A 137 2.96 13.31 11.91
N PRO A 138 3.83 13.43 12.93
CA PRO A 138 3.49 14.07 14.21
C PRO A 138 3.20 15.58 14.08
N ILE A 139 3.57 16.19 12.95
CA ILE A 139 3.30 17.59 12.68
C ILE A 139 1.80 17.89 12.58
N VAL A 140 1.00 16.93 12.07
CA VAL A 140 -0.44 17.11 11.89
C VAL A 140 -1.17 17.09 13.24
N PRO A 141 -0.95 16.11 14.16
CA PRO A 141 -1.47 16.19 15.52
C PRO A 141 -1.05 17.46 16.26
N LYS A 142 0.22 17.90 16.11
CA LYS A 142 0.71 19.14 16.71
C LYS A 142 -0.03 20.36 16.19
N TYR A 143 -0.26 20.44 14.88
CA TYR A 143 -1.06 21.51 14.26
C TYR A 143 -2.50 21.50 14.77
N LYS A 144 -3.14 20.33 14.80
CA LYS A 144 -4.52 20.17 15.31
C LYS A 144 -4.64 20.63 16.75
N GLN A 145 -3.69 20.26 17.61
CA GLN A 145 -3.65 20.70 19.00
C GLN A 145 -3.52 22.23 19.11
N ALA A 146 -2.57 22.83 18.36
CA ALA A 146 -2.34 24.27 18.38
C ALA A 146 -3.55 25.08 17.87
N MET A 147 -4.31 24.51 16.93
CA MET A 147 -5.50 25.13 16.34
C MET A 147 -6.82 24.71 17.02
N ASN A 148 -6.75 23.90 18.10
CA ASN A 148 -7.90 23.34 18.81
C ASN A 148 -8.91 22.63 17.86
N LEU A 149 -8.40 21.86 16.91
CA LEU A 149 -9.20 21.09 15.96
C LEU A 149 -9.63 19.74 16.56
N PRO A 150 -10.82 19.23 16.18
CA PRO A 150 -11.32 17.95 16.70
C PRO A 150 -10.46 16.76 16.26
N ASP A 151 -10.50 15.67 17.03
CA ASP A 151 -10.01 14.39 16.54
C ASP A 151 -10.96 13.86 15.45
N THR A 152 -10.40 13.61 14.27
CA THR A 152 -11.12 13.14 13.08
C THR A 152 -10.70 11.72 12.70
N SER A 153 -10.21 10.96 13.69
CA SER A 153 -9.78 9.56 13.52
C SER A 153 -10.95 8.60 13.27
N ALA A 154 -12.15 8.94 13.76
CA ALA A 154 -13.37 8.15 13.60
C ALA A 154 -13.85 8.09 12.14
N THR A 155 -14.64 7.06 11.79
CA THR A 155 -14.98 6.76 10.41
C THR A 155 -16.15 7.56 9.84
N HIS A 156 -16.88 8.33 10.66
CA HIS A 156 -18.00 9.15 10.19
C HIS A 156 -17.56 10.45 9.51
N PHE A 157 -16.30 10.85 9.65
CA PHE A 157 -15.76 12.07 9.04
C PHE A 157 -15.52 11.89 7.54
N SER A 158 -15.79 12.95 6.78
CA SER A 158 -15.55 13.03 5.33
C SER A 158 -14.05 13.03 4.99
N LEU A 159 -13.72 12.81 3.71
CA LEU A 159 -12.34 12.93 3.21
C LEU A 159 -11.74 14.31 3.55
N VAL A 160 -12.54 15.38 3.44
CA VAL A 160 -12.13 16.76 3.74
C VAL A 160 -11.71 16.88 5.20
N GLU A 161 -12.59 16.53 6.13
CA GLU A 161 -12.37 16.67 7.58
C GLU A 161 -11.19 15.82 8.09
N ARG A 162 -10.90 14.72 7.40
CA ARG A 162 -9.81 13.81 7.79
C ARG A 162 -8.45 14.22 7.24
N THR A 163 -8.40 15.01 6.16
CA THR A 163 -7.16 15.15 5.37
C THR A 163 -6.75 16.57 5.01
N VAL A 164 -7.65 17.56 5.05
CA VAL A 164 -7.32 18.93 4.65
C VAL A 164 -6.70 19.68 5.84
N TYR A 165 -5.37 19.71 5.82
CA TYR A 165 -4.50 20.48 6.71
C TYR A 165 -3.48 21.24 5.87
N PRO A 166 -2.76 22.23 6.41
CA PRO A 166 -1.66 22.87 5.70
C PRO A 166 -0.65 21.84 5.18
N LEU A 167 -0.15 22.08 3.98
CA LEU A 167 0.87 21.26 3.33
C LEU A 167 2.19 21.34 4.11
N LEU A 168 3.02 20.31 4.02
CA LEU A 168 4.36 20.29 4.64
C LEU A 168 5.42 21.01 3.79
N PHE A 169 5.19 21.08 2.48
CA PHE A 169 6.07 21.70 1.51
C PHE A 169 5.28 22.05 0.24
N ASP A 170 5.85 22.87 -0.63
CA ASP A 170 5.22 23.22 -1.90
C ASP A 170 5.14 21.99 -2.84
N PRO A 171 4.06 21.84 -3.63
CA PRO A 171 3.94 20.70 -4.54
C PRO A 171 5.17 20.52 -5.44
N GLY A 172 5.71 19.31 -5.47
CA GLY A 172 6.86 18.92 -6.28
C GLY A 172 8.23 19.17 -5.63
N THR A 173 8.31 19.82 -4.47
CA THR A 173 9.60 20.14 -3.82
C THR A 173 10.02 19.15 -2.73
N GLY A 174 9.23 18.11 -2.48
CA GLY A 174 9.47 17.12 -1.43
C GLY A 174 8.60 15.88 -1.63
N TRP A 175 8.75 14.90 -0.73
CA TRP A 175 7.97 13.67 -0.72
C TRP A 175 7.50 13.37 0.70
N GLU A 176 6.22 12.99 0.84
CA GLU A 176 5.61 12.56 2.10
C GLU A 176 4.49 11.58 1.79
N TYR A 177 4.53 10.39 2.41
CA TYR A 177 3.45 9.41 2.25
C TYR A 177 2.14 9.91 2.86
N SER A 178 1.08 9.91 2.06
CA SER A 178 -0.05 10.82 2.29
C SER A 178 -1.40 10.29 1.80
N PRO A 179 -2.51 10.94 2.18
CA PRO A 179 -3.85 10.66 1.63
C PRO A 179 -4.02 11.15 0.18
N SER A 180 -2.96 11.54 -0.53
CA SER A 180 -3.09 12.07 -1.90
C SER A 180 -3.80 11.12 -2.87
N ILE A 181 -3.68 9.80 -2.67
CA ILE A 181 -4.36 8.83 -3.53
C ILE A 181 -5.87 8.73 -3.22
N ASP A 182 -6.31 9.05 -2.00
CA ASP A 182 -7.74 9.21 -1.72
C ASP A 182 -8.33 10.38 -2.53
N TRP A 183 -7.55 11.46 -2.68
CA TRP A 183 -7.91 12.60 -3.55
C TRP A 183 -7.83 12.27 -5.05
N VAL A 184 -6.95 11.37 -5.48
CA VAL A 184 -7.01 10.81 -6.84
C VAL A 184 -8.33 10.07 -7.07
N GLY A 185 -8.80 9.31 -6.07
CA GLY A 185 -10.13 8.71 -6.09
C GLY A 185 -11.23 9.77 -6.27
N ALA A 186 -11.21 10.84 -5.48
CA ALA A 186 -12.17 11.94 -5.61
C ALA A 186 -12.11 12.64 -6.99
N VAL A 187 -10.93 12.74 -7.62
CA VAL A 187 -10.79 13.23 -9.00
C VAL A 187 -11.53 12.31 -9.98
N VAL A 188 -11.36 10.99 -9.86
CA VAL A 188 -12.09 10.02 -10.70
C VAL A 188 -13.59 10.18 -10.51
N GLU A 189 -14.08 10.29 -9.28
CA GLU A 189 -15.50 10.46 -8.99
C GLU A 189 -16.08 11.74 -9.62
N ARG A 190 -15.40 12.88 -9.43
CA ARG A 190 -15.86 14.18 -9.95
C ARG A 190 -15.87 14.23 -11.47
N LEU A 191 -14.89 13.61 -12.13
CA LEU A 191 -14.77 13.64 -13.59
C LEU A 191 -15.67 12.60 -14.29
N SER A 192 -15.95 11.48 -13.63
CA SER A 192 -16.82 10.42 -14.18
C SER A 192 -18.29 10.58 -13.78
N SER A 193 -18.58 11.38 -12.74
CA SER A 193 -19.89 11.43 -12.08
C SER A 193 -20.37 10.08 -11.55
N GLN A 194 -19.44 9.17 -11.24
CA GLN A 194 -19.70 7.87 -10.62
C GLN A 194 -19.01 7.81 -9.25
N ARG A 195 -19.50 6.96 -8.34
CA ARG A 195 -18.67 6.63 -7.17
C ARG A 195 -17.45 5.82 -7.59
N LEU A 196 -16.37 5.87 -6.81
CA LEU A 196 -15.11 5.21 -7.20
C LEU A 196 -15.29 3.70 -7.38
N GLU A 197 -16.07 3.04 -6.50
CA GLU A 197 -16.39 1.62 -6.65
C GLU A 197 -17.12 1.31 -7.96
N GLU A 198 -18.03 2.18 -8.40
CA GLU A 198 -18.80 1.99 -9.64
C GLU A 198 -17.88 2.10 -10.85
N TYR A 199 -17.05 3.15 -10.89
CA TYR A 199 -16.07 3.36 -11.95
C TYR A 199 -15.09 2.19 -12.04
N MET A 200 -14.51 1.78 -10.91
CA MET A 200 -13.57 0.65 -10.88
C MET A 200 -14.28 -0.67 -11.22
N SER A 201 -15.54 -0.85 -10.81
CA SER A 201 -16.33 -2.04 -11.18
C SER A 201 -16.50 -2.15 -12.68
N GLU A 202 -16.87 -1.05 -13.34
CA GLU A 202 -17.08 -1.01 -14.79
C GLU A 202 -15.77 -1.16 -15.58
N HIS A 203 -14.71 -0.47 -15.17
CA HIS A 203 -13.51 -0.31 -16.00
C HIS A 203 -12.30 -1.13 -15.56
N ILE A 204 -12.36 -1.84 -14.42
CA ILE A 204 -11.26 -2.67 -13.91
C ILE A 204 -11.78 -4.05 -13.46
N PHE A 205 -12.73 -4.09 -12.53
CA PHE A 205 -13.12 -5.35 -11.88
C PHE A 205 -13.87 -6.29 -12.82
N LYS A 206 -14.91 -5.80 -13.51
CA LYS A 206 -15.66 -6.62 -14.48
C LYS A 206 -14.79 -7.08 -15.66
N PRO A 207 -13.97 -6.21 -16.30
CA PRO A 207 -13.06 -6.63 -17.37
C PRO A 207 -12.10 -7.75 -16.95
N LEU A 208 -11.62 -7.73 -15.70
CA LEU A 208 -10.73 -8.76 -15.16
C LEU A 208 -11.47 -9.93 -14.49
N GLY A 209 -12.80 -9.88 -14.35
CA GLY A 209 -13.55 -10.88 -13.60
C GLY A 209 -13.22 -10.92 -12.10
N MET A 210 -12.93 -9.77 -11.49
CA MET A 210 -12.72 -9.60 -10.05
C MET A 210 -14.06 -9.47 -9.32
N LYS A 211 -14.72 -10.60 -9.07
CA LYS A 211 -16.10 -10.63 -8.55
C LYS A 211 -16.17 -10.33 -7.05
N SER A 212 -15.09 -10.57 -6.30
CA SER A 212 -15.07 -10.49 -4.84
C SER A 212 -14.33 -9.25 -4.34
N THR A 213 -14.37 -8.16 -5.11
CA THR A 213 -13.68 -6.89 -4.82
C THR A 213 -14.70 -5.77 -4.55
N THR A 214 -14.52 -5.00 -3.48
CA THR A 214 -15.42 -3.89 -3.10
C THR A 214 -14.75 -2.90 -2.13
N PHE A 215 -15.21 -1.65 -2.08
CA PHE A 215 -14.91 -0.72 -0.97
C PHE A 215 -15.96 -0.84 0.15
N ARG A 216 -17.14 -1.36 -0.18
CA ARG A 216 -18.33 -1.38 0.69
C ARG A 216 -18.63 -2.80 1.14
N ILE A 217 -17.68 -3.39 1.86
CA ILE A 217 -17.79 -4.76 2.38
C ILE A 217 -19.10 -5.02 3.15
N ASN A 218 -19.63 -4.00 3.85
CA ASN A 218 -20.89 -4.13 4.59
C ASN A 218 -22.13 -4.28 3.68
N ASP A 219 -22.04 -3.87 2.42
CA ASP A 219 -23.10 -4.00 1.41
C ASP A 219 -22.93 -5.28 0.55
N ARG A 220 -21.82 -6.02 0.75
CA ARG A 220 -21.42 -7.20 -0.05
C ARG A 220 -21.25 -8.43 0.83
N MET A 221 -22.37 -9.09 1.13
CA MET A 221 -22.37 -10.22 2.05
C MET A 221 -21.52 -11.41 1.55
N ASP A 222 -21.50 -11.63 0.24
CA ASP A 222 -20.68 -12.65 -0.41
C ASP A 222 -19.15 -12.43 -0.22
N VAL A 223 -18.75 -11.18 -0.01
CA VAL A 223 -17.36 -10.78 0.28
C VAL A 223 -17.11 -10.79 1.79
N LYS A 224 -18.04 -10.21 2.57
CA LYS A 224 -17.93 -10.10 4.03
C LYS A 224 -17.87 -11.43 4.74
N GLU A 225 -18.63 -12.44 4.30
CA GLU A 225 -18.59 -13.79 4.89
C GLU A 225 -17.24 -14.49 4.72
N LYS A 226 -16.43 -14.06 3.74
CA LYS A 226 -15.10 -14.60 3.45
C LYS A 226 -13.97 -13.76 4.04
N HIS A 227 -14.30 -12.60 4.62
CA HIS A 227 -13.32 -11.67 5.18
C HIS A 227 -12.69 -12.25 6.43
N ILE A 228 -11.36 -12.30 6.44
CA ILE A 228 -10.62 -12.76 7.62
C ILE A 228 -10.32 -11.57 8.52
N GLY A 229 -10.46 -11.78 9.82
CA GLY A 229 -10.26 -10.74 10.82
C GLY A 229 -8.80 -10.34 10.99
N MET A 230 -8.60 -9.13 11.49
CA MET A 230 -7.28 -8.62 11.84
C MET A 230 -6.75 -9.22 13.14
N LEU A 231 -5.46 -9.54 13.15
CA LEU A 231 -4.70 -9.85 14.36
C LEU A 231 -3.66 -8.77 14.64
N THR A 232 -3.23 -8.70 15.89
CA THR A 232 -2.11 -7.85 16.31
C THR A 232 -1.04 -8.69 16.98
N ARG A 233 0.23 -8.32 16.79
CA ARG A 233 1.34 -8.84 17.56
C ARG A 233 1.65 -7.90 18.71
N GLU A 234 1.87 -8.49 19.88
CA GLU A 234 2.41 -7.74 21.00
C GLU A 234 3.80 -7.20 20.66
N THR A 235 3.99 -5.90 20.86
CA THR A 235 5.34 -5.33 20.75
C THR A 235 6.10 -5.70 22.02
N PRO A 236 7.25 -6.37 21.92
CA PRO A 236 8.10 -6.67 23.08
C PRO A 236 8.43 -5.41 23.87
N ASP A 237 8.58 -5.50 25.20
CA ASP A 237 9.00 -4.34 26.00
C ASP A 237 10.37 -3.84 25.50
N PRO A 238 10.48 -2.61 24.96
CA PRO A 238 11.73 -2.10 24.43
C PRO A 238 12.81 -1.91 25.52
N THR A 239 12.45 -2.00 26.80
CA THR A 239 13.38 -1.96 27.94
C THR A 239 13.89 -3.34 28.35
N SER A 240 13.24 -4.42 27.92
CA SER A 240 13.63 -5.80 28.22
C SER A 240 14.67 -6.33 27.23
N GLU A 241 15.87 -6.68 27.70
CA GLU A 241 16.91 -7.27 26.85
C GLU A 241 16.59 -8.70 26.39
N THR A 242 15.73 -9.42 27.13
CA THR A 242 15.34 -10.80 26.83
C THR A 242 14.15 -10.89 25.87
N GLU A 243 13.24 -9.91 25.89
CA GLU A 243 12.07 -9.89 24.98
C GLU A 243 12.39 -9.31 23.60
N LYS A 244 13.49 -8.54 23.45
CA LYS A 244 13.93 -7.95 22.17
C LYS A 244 14.20 -8.98 21.06
N SER A 245 14.49 -10.23 21.41
CA SER A 245 14.93 -11.26 20.46
C SER A 245 13.82 -12.24 20.04
N ILE A 246 12.65 -12.22 20.68
CA ILE A 246 11.55 -13.14 20.40
C ILE A 246 10.34 -12.32 19.91
N PRO A 247 9.76 -12.65 18.74
CA PRO A 247 8.51 -12.02 18.32
C PRO A 247 7.44 -12.20 19.40
N GLY A 248 6.74 -11.11 19.76
CA GLY A 248 5.62 -11.18 20.69
C GLY A 248 4.51 -12.10 20.21
N LYS A 249 3.58 -12.45 21.11
CA LYS A 249 2.47 -13.35 20.78
C LYS A 249 1.46 -12.67 19.86
N LEU A 250 0.87 -13.44 18.96
CA LEU A 250 -0.30 -13.01 18.20
C LEU A 250 -1.53 -12.98 19.12
N LYS A 251 -2.36 -11.95 18.96
CA LYS A 251 -3.63 -11.78 19.67
C LYS A 251 -4.70 -11.24 18.73
N PRO A 252 -5.99 -11.56 18.97
CA PRO A 252 -7.08 -10.86 18.31
C PRO A 252 -7.00 -9.36 18.60
N ILE A 253 -7.32 -8.52 17.61
CA ILE A 253 -7.46 -7.10 17.84
C ILE A 253 -8.78 -6.83 18.59
N THR A 254 -8.79 -5.88 19.53
CA THR A 254 -9.99 -5.54 20.32
C THR A 254 -11.04 -4.78 19.51
N GLU A 255 -10.60 -3.96 18.55
CA GLU A 255 -11.46 -3.25 17.59
C GLU A 255 -10.92 -3.48 16.18
N ASP A 256 -11.56 -4.39 15.43
CA ASP A 256 -11.19 -4.61 14.04
C ASP A 256 -11.79 -3.53 13.15
N ARG A 257 -10.95 -2.54 12.80
CA ARG A 257 -11.33 -1.42 11.94
C ARG A 257 -11.28 -1.75 10.46
N SER A 258 -10.88 -2.95 10.07
CA SER A 258 -10.78 -3.35 8.67
C SER A 258 -12.13 -3.32 7.95
N THR A 259 -13.25 -3.45 8.68
CA THR A 259 -14.62 -3.42 8.13
C THR A 259 -15.37 -2.12 8.42
N ASN A 260 -14.70 -1.13 9.03
CA ASN A 260 -15.34 0.14 9.34
C ASN A 260 -15.61 0.91 8.05
N ALA A 261 -16.90 1.17 7.78
CA ALA A 261 -17.30 1.95 6.61
C ALA A 261 -16.91 3.42 6.77
N LEU A 262 -16.27 3.96 5.75
CA LEU A 262 -16.10 5.40 5.54
C LEU A 262 -17.26 5.93 4.68
N PRO A 263 -17.64 7.22 4.80
CA PRO A 263 -18.69 7.80 3.97
C PRO A 263 -18.25 8.04 2.52
N TYR A 264 -17.04 7.62 2.15
CA TYR A 264 -16.44 7.73 0.83
C TYR A 264 -15.63 6.48 0.49
N ASP A 265 -15.42 6.24 -0.80
CA ASP A 265 -14.59 5.13 -1.28
C ASP A 265 -13.11 5.56 -1.18
N ALA A 266 -12.41 5.09 -0.14
CA ALA A 266 -11.04 5.52 0.16
C ALA A 266 -10.01 4.97 -0.84
N GLY A 267 -9.78 5.67 -1.95
CA GLY A 267 -8.85 5.26 -3.01
C GLY A 267 -7.40 5.01 -2.56
N GLY A 268 -7.00 5.52 -1.39
CA GLY A 268 -5.70 5.26 -0.80
C GLY A 268 -5.61 3.96 0.00
N GLY A 269 -6.73 3.33 0.37
CA GLY A 269 -6.69 2.23 1.34
C GLY A 269 -7.96 1.41 1.56
N GLY A 270 -9.00 1.57 0.75
CA GLY A 270 -10.35 1.12 1.11
C GLY A 270 -10.79 -0.22 0.53
N LEU A 271 -10.01 -0.88 -0.34
CA LEU A 271 -10.47 -2.12 -0.97
C LEU A 271 -10.38 -3.35 -0.06
N HIS A 272 -11.39 -4.21 -0.22
CA HIS A 272 -11.42 -5.60 0.23
C HIS A 272 -11.43 -6.50 -0.99
N LEU A 273 -10.52 -7.47 -1.03
CA LEU A 273 -10.43 -8.44 -2.13
C LEU A 273 -9.64 -9.69 -1.73
N PRO A 274 -9.84 -10.84 -2.40
CA PRO A 274 -8.92 -11.97 -2.31
C PRO A 274 -7.63 -11.69 -3.10
N PRO A 275 -6.45 -12.20 -2.68
CA PRO A 275 -5.19 -12.01 -3.42
C PRO A 275 -5.25 -12.48 -4.88
N SER A 276 -6.10 -13.48 -5.16
CA SER A 276 -6.38 -13.96 -6.51
C SER A 276 -7.01 -12.93 -7.44
N ASP A 277 -7.79 -11.98 -6.91
CA ASP A 277 -8.31 -10.85 -7.69
C ASP A 277 -7.23 -9.79 -7.90
N TYR A 278 -6.37 -9.53 -6.91
CA TYR A 278 -5.31 -8.54 -7.05
C TYR A 278 -4.31 -8.90 -8.15
N VAL A 279 -3.87 -10.16 -8.20
CA VAL A 279 -2.88 -10.59 -9.19
C VAL A 279 -3.40 -10.53 -10.62
N LYS A 280 -4.72 -10.50 -10.85
CA LYS A 280 -5.29 -10.27 -12.19
C LYS A 280 -4.95 -8.87 -12.71
N VAL A 281 -4.91 -7.87 -11.82
CA VAL A 281 -4.46 -6.52 -12.15
C VAL A 281 -2.98 -6.53 -12.52
N LEU A 282 -2.14 -7.20 -11.71
CA LEU A 282 -0.71 -7.30 -11.97
C LEU A 282 -0.42 -8.03 -13.29
N GLN A 283 -1.12 -9.14 -13.55
CA GLN A 283 -0.99 -9.91 -14.79
C GLN A 283 -1.41 -9.09 -16.01
N ALA A 284 -2.51 -8.35 -15.94
CA ALA A 284 -2.97 -7.50 -17.05
C ALA A 284 -1.96 -6.39 -17.37
N LEU A 285 -1.36 -5.76 -16.35
CA LEU A 285 -0.27 -4.79 -16.56
C LEU A 285 0.97 -5.44 -17.17
N LEU A 286 1.31 -6.68 -16.77
CA LEU A 286 2.44 -7.41 -17.32
C LEU A 286 2.24 -7.78 -18.80
N LYS A 287 1.03 -8.22 -19.15
CA LYS A 287 0.63 -8.54 -20.54
C LYS A 287 0.66 -7.32 -21.46
N LYS A 288 0.31 -6.14 -20.94
CA LYS A 288 0.10 -4.91 -21.73
C LYS A 288 -0.87 -5.12 -22.90
N ASP A 289 -1.93 -5.91 -22.69
CA ASP A 289 -2.88 -6.30 -23.75
C ASP A 289 -3.99 -5.28 -24.02
N GLY A 290 -3.95 -4.12 -23.36
CA GLY A 290 -4.96 -3.06 -23.51
C GLY A 290 -6.20 -3.24 -22.65
N THR A 291 -6.31 -4.31 -21.84
CA THR A 291 -7.51 -4.57 -21.01
C THR A 291 -7.75 -3.45 -19.98
N LEU A 292 -6.68 -2.93 -19.38
CA LEU A 292 -6.77 -1.87 -18.36
C LEU A 292 -6.35 -0.50 -18.88
N LEU A 293 -5.23 -0.47 -19.59
CA LEU A 293 -4.53 0.71 -20.09
C LEU A 293 -3.84 0.34 -21.41
N LYS A 294 -3.66 1.31 -22.30
CA LYS A 294 -2.84 1.15 -23.49
C LYS A 294 -1.37 0.88 -23.12
N PRO A 295 -0.61 0.14 -23.95
CA PRO A 295 0.79 -0.18 -23.67
C PRO A 295 1.65 1.03 -23.26
N GLU A 296 1.49 2.17 -23.95
CA GLU A 296 2.24 3.40 -23.68
C GLU A 296 1.92 4.04 -22.31
N THR A 297 0.71 3.84 -21.80
CA THR A 297 0.31 4.32 -20.48
C THR A 297 0.75 3.35 -19.40
N VAL A 298 0.77 2.04 -19.70
CA VAL A 298 1.47 1.09 -18.84
C VAL A 298 2.94 1.48 -18.75
N ASP A 299 3.62 1.79 -19.85
CA ASP A 299 5.02 2.25 -19.79
C ASP A 299 5.18 3.51 -18.92
N LEU A 300 4.25 4.45 -19.00
CA LEU A 300 4.23 5.63 -18.12
C LEU A 300 4.09 5.27 -16.63
N LEU A 301 3.29 4.26 -16.31
CA LEU A 301 3.09 3.76 -14.94
C LEU A 301 4.40 3.25 -14.31
N PHE A 302 5.37 2.80 -15.12
CA PHE A 302 6.69 2.33 -14.68
C PHE A 302 7.82 3.38 -14.80
N LYS A 303 7.52 4.62 -15.19
CA LYS A 303 8.56 5.66 -15.29
C LYS A 303 8.92 6.24 -13.92
N PRO A 304 10.21 6.55 -13.67
CA PRO A 304 10.60 7.33 -12.51
C PRO A 304 9.95 8.72 -12.56
N GLN A 305 9.33 9.14 -11.47
CA GLN A 305 8.59 10.41 -11.41
C GLN A 305 9.27 11.46 -10.54
N LEU A 306 10.25 11.07 -9.72
CA LEU A 306 10.92 11.96 -8.79
C LEU A 306 12.28 12.41 -9.35
N SER A 307 12.58 13.70 -9.18
CA SER A 307 13.94 14.24 -9.34
C SER A 307 14.86 13.71 -8.24
N GLU A 308 16.18 13.79 -8.46
CA GLU A 308 17.18 13.34 -7.49
C GLU A 308 17.02 14.00 -6.11
N ASP A 309 16.68 15.29 -6.07
CA ASP A 309 16.48 16.01 -4.81
C ASP A 309 15.23 15.55 -4.06
N VAL A 310 14.15 15.22 -4.78
CA VAL A 310 12.93 14.69 -4.17
C VAL A 310 13.13 13.25 -3.70
N VAL A 311 13.96 12.46 -4.39
CA VAL A 311 14.35 11.11 -3.93
C VAL A 311 15.02 11.17 -2.55
N LYS A 312 15.84 12.18 -2.25
CA LYS A 312 16.43 12.34 -0.90
C LYS A 312 15.35 12.48 0.18
N SER A 313 14.25 13.17 -0.14
CA SER A 313 13.11 13.34 0.76
C SER A 313 12.26 12.07 0.88
N LEU A 314 12.08 11.31 -0.21
CA LEU A 314 11.48 9.97 -0.19
C LEU A 314 12.26 9.07 0.76
N VAL A 315 13.58 9.01 0.55
CA VAL A 315 14.50 8.19 1.32
C VAL A 315 14.45 8.57 2.81
N SER A 316 14.53 9.87 3.09
CA SER A 316 14.47 10.39 4.45
C SER A 316 13.10 10.16 5.09
N GLY A 317 11.99 10.35 4.36
CA GLY A 317 10.64 10.11 4.86
C GLY A 317 10.41 8.65 5.24
N ILE A 318 10.93 7.73 4.42
CA ILE A 318 10.91 6.30 4.72
C ILE A 318 11.84 5.95 5.88
N ARG A 319 13.01 6.58 6.02
CA ARG A 319 13.95 6.27 7.12
C ARG A 319 13.57 6.94 8.46
N ARG A 320 12.88 8.09 8.44
CA ARG A 320 12.55 8.88 9.64
C ARG A 320 11.44 8.21 10.46
N GLY A 321 11.65 8.17 11.78
CA GLY A 321 10.59 7.90 12.77
C GLY A 321 10.17 6.43 12.91
N GLN A 322 10.95 5.48 12.41
CA GLN A 322 10.51 4.09 12.39
C GLN A 322 10.87 3.38 13.68
N SER A 323 9.84 2.87 14.36
CA SER A 323 10.04 1.76 15.30
C SER A 323 10.73 0.61 14.56
N PRO A 324 11.46 -0.29 15.26
CA PRO A 324 12.13 -1.42 14.63
C PRO A 324 11.23 -2.23 13.68
N GLY A 325 9.93 -2.37 14.00
CA GLY A 325 8.94 -3.03 13.15
C GLY A 325 8.69 -2.28 11.84
N LEU A 326 8.40 -0.97 11.89
CA LEU A 326 8.18 -0.18 10.67
C LEU A 326 9.40 -0.22 9.74
N ARG A 327 10.62 -0.16 10.32
CA ARG A 327 11.87 -0.34 9.57
C ARG A 327 11.92 -1.69 8.89
N ALA A 328 11.59 -2.77 9.59
CA ALA A 328 11.60 -4.12 9.00
C ALA A 328 10.57 -4.31 7.88
N GLY A 329 9.36 -3.75 8.03
CA GLY A 329 8.34 -3.81 6.97
C GLY A 329 8.77 -3.08 5.71
N PHE A 330 9.38 -1.91 5.91
CA PHE A 330 10.04 -1.22 4.83
C PHE A 330 11.26 -2.00 4.33
N SER A 331 12.14 -2.57 5.14
CA SER A 331 13.24 -3.43 4.65
C SER A 331 12.76 -4.58 3.75
N ALA A 332 11.64 -5.22 4.10
CA ALA A 332 11.01 -6.27 3.28
C ALA A 332 10.57 -5.74 1.90
N VAL A 333 9.91 -4.58 1.88
CA VAL A 333 9.44 -3.87 0.66
C VAL A 333 10.59 -3.25 -0.15
N LEU A 334 11.58 -2.70 0.54
CA LEU A 334 12.57 -1.73 0.08
C LEU A 334 13.98 -2.28 -0.04
N LEU A 335 14.19 -3.54 0.34
CA LEU A 335 15.44 -4.25 0.10
C LEU A 335 16.59 -3.78 1.01
N ASP A 336 16.26 -3.17 2.16
CA ASP A 336 17.22 -2.65 3.13
C ASP A 336 17.85 -3.83 3.92
N GLY A 337 19.17 -3.98 3.83
CA GLY A 337 19.94 -5.07 4.46
C GLY A 337 20.50 -6.14 3.50
N GLU A 338 20.26 -6.04 2.20
CA GLU A 338 20.95 -6.85 1.19
C GLU A 338 22.40 -6.36 1.01
N GLU A 339 23.36 -7.29 0.98
CA GLU A 339 24.77 -6.95 0.84
C GLU A 339 25.02 -6.21 -0.49
N GLY A 340 25.62 -5.01 -0.41
CA GLY A 340 25.90 -4.16 -1.57
C GLY A 340 24.74 -3.29 -2.07
N MET A 341 23.59 -3.28 -1.37
CA MET A 341 22.47 -2.42 -1.71
C MET A 341 22.34 -1.24 -0.75
N ASP A 342 22.39 -0.04 -1.29
CA ASP A 342 22.01 1.19 -0.57
C ASP A 342 20.68 1.69 -1.13
N PHE A 343 19.68 1.74 -0.25
CA PHE A 343 18.35 2.25 -0.53
C PHE A 343 18.39 3.62 -1.23
N ASP A 344 19.33 4.47 -0.84
CA ASP A 344 19.48 5.85 -1.32
C ASP A 344 19.74 5.90 -2.84
N SER A 345 20.21 4.80 -3.40
CA SER A 345 20.56 4.68 -4.82
C SER A 345 19.75 3.64 -5.58
N THR A 346 18.78 2.99 -4.94
CA THR A 346 18.09 1.80 -5.47
C THR A 346 16.61 2.05 -5.79
N VAL A 347 16.03 3.17 -5.34
CA VAL A 347 14.60 3.46 -5.55
C VAL A 347 14.29 4.82 -6.17
N ASN A 348 13.15 4.88 -6.84
CA ASN A 348 12.40 6.08 -7.18
C ASN A 348 10.91 5.80 -6.86
N TRP A 349 10.02 6.75 -7.14
CA TRP A 349 8.58 6.53 -7.08
C TRP A 349 7.99 6.58 -8.49
N ALA A 350 7.03 5.71 -8.77
CA ALA A 350 6.27 5.67 -10.00
C ALA A 350 4.77 5.73 -9.71
N PHE A 351 3.91 5.68 -10.72
CA PHE A 351 2.48 5.77 -10.46
C PHE A 351 1.96 4.47 -9.81
N GLY A 352 1.60 4.56 -8.53
CA GLY A 352 1.00 3.46 -7.76
C GLY A 352 1.95 2.72 -6.81
N GLY A 353 3.27 2.93 -6.89
CA GLY A 353 4.22 2.26 -6.00
C GLY A 353 5.67 2.70 -6.18
N LEU A 354 6.55 2.04 -5.42
CA LEU A 354 7.99 2.24 -5.54
C LEU A 354 8.55 1.58 -6.79
N LEU A 355 9.49 2.29 -7.41
CA LEU A 355 10.21 1.84 -8.57
C LEU A 355 11.62 1.42 -8.19
N THR A 356 11.96 0.18 -8.48
CA THR A 356 13.32 -0.35 -8.36
C THR A 356 14.17 0.16 -9.53
N ILE A 357 15.21 0.96 -9.28
CA ILE A 357 16.06 1.56 -10.32
C ILE A 357 17.40 0.83 -10.53
N LYS A 358 17.69 -0.20 -9.73
CA LYS A 358 18.82 -1.13 -9.86
C LYS A 358 18.37 -2.56 -9.61
N ASP A 359 19.03 -3.52 -10.24
CA ASP A 359 18.77 -4.94 -9.98
C ASP A 359 19.01 -5.29 -8.50
N VAL A 360 18.13 -6.12 -7.97
CA VAL A 360 18.24 -6.69 -6.63
C VAL A 360 18.76 -8.12 -6.76
N PRO A 361 19.90 -8.47 -6.13
CA PRO A 361 20.42 -9.83 -6.15
C PRO A 361 19.38 -10.87 -5.69
N GLY A 362 19.19 -11.92 -6.49
CA GLY A 362 18.23 -13.01 -6.22
C GLY A 362 16.75 -12.60 -6.13
N ARG A 363 16.39 -11.39 -6.57
CA ARG A 363 15.02 -10.83 -6.50
C ARG A 363 14.75 -9.92 -7.74
N ARG A 364 13.91 -8.90 -7.55
CA ARG A 364 13.46 -7.91 -8.54
C ARG A 364 14.55 -7.30 -9.41
N LYS A 365 14.30 -7.19 -10.71
CA LYS A 365 15.14 -6.43 -11.65
C LYS A 365 14.81 -4.95 -11.67
N LYS A 366 15.74 -4.15 -12.21
CA LYS A 366 15.49 -2.75 -12.54
C LYS A 366 14.22 -2.61 -13.37
N GLY A 367 13.41 -1.63 -13.03
CA GLY A 367 12.11 -1.38 -13.64
C GLY A 367 10.95 -2.09 -12.94
N SER A 368 11.19 -2.84 -11.87
CA SER A 368 10.12 -3.45 -11.08
C SER A 368 9.36 -2.42 -10.26
N LEU A 369 8.05 -2.63 -10.11
CA LEU A 369 7.22 -1.93 -9.13
C LEU A 369 6.92 -2.81 -7.94
N ALA A 370 6.81 -2.19 -6.76
CA ALA A 370 6.35 -2.85 -5.56
C ALA A 370 5.72 -1.87 -4.57
N TRP A 371 4.78 -2.38 -3.78
CA TRP A 371 4.27 -1.70 -2.60
C TRP A 371 3.61 -2.71 -1.66
N GLY A 372 2.98 -2.21 -0.59
CA GLY A 372 2.34 -3.06 0.40
C GLY A 372 1.05 -2.50 0.98
N GLY A 373 0.40 -3.32 1.78
CA GLY A 373 -0.76 -3.00 2.59
C GLY A 373 -0.42 -3.06 4.06
N LEU A 374 -1.05 -2.19 4.86
CA LEU A 374 -0.81 -2.04 6.30
C LEU A 374 -0.84 -3.39 7.05
N PRO A 375 -1.77 -4.33 6.77
CA PRO A 375 -1.78 -5.65 7.42
C PRO A 375 -0.69 -6.64 6.94
N ASN A 376 0.54 -6.17 6.70
CA ASN A 376 1.65 -6.95 6.16
C ASN A 376 1.30 -7.69 4.86
N LEU A 377 0.70 -6.96 3.91
CA LEU A 377 0.58 -7.41 2.52
C LEU A 377 1.71 -6.81 1.68
N PHE A 378 2.17 -7.53 0.68
CA PHE A 378 3.19 -7.06 -0.24
C PHE A 378 2.92 -7.58 -1.64
N TRP A 379 3.08 -6.71 -2.65
CA TRP A 379 3.01 -7.09 -4.05
C TRP A 379 4.22 -6.56 -4.80
N TRP A 380 4.60 -7.26 -5.86
CA TRP A 380 5.59 -6.79 -6.81
C TRP A 380 5.21 -7.20 -8.24
N LEU A 381 5.74 -6.44 -9.18
CA LEU A 381 5.57 -6.64 -10.61
C LEU A 381 6.88 -6.28 -11.30
N ASP A 382 7.54 -7.29 -11.87
CA ASP A 382 8.83 -7.19 -12.57
C ASP A 382 8.62 -7.52 -14.06
N PRO A 383 8.48 -6.50 -14.92
CA PRO A 383 8.34 -6.69 -16.37
C PRO A 383 9.57 -7.31 -17.04
N THR A 384 10.77 -7.13 -16.47
CA THR A 384 12.02 -7.62 -17.06
C THR A 384 12.13 -9.12 -16.89
N SER A 385 11.71 -9.64 -15.74
CA SER A 385 11.72 -11.08 -15.42
C SER A 385 10.43 -11.81 -15.79
N ASP A 386 9.43 -11.10 -16.36
CA ASP A 386 8.09 -11.63 -16.64
C ASP A 386 7.45 -12.30 -15.41
N VAL A 387 7.49 -11.60 -14.26
CA VAL A 387 6.97 -12.15 -13.00
C VAL A 387 6.26 -11.11 -12.16
N TYR A 388 5.19 -11.53 -11.50
CA TYR A 388 4.55 -10.78 -10.41
C TYR A 388 4.37 -11.69 -9.20
N GLY A 389 4.11 -11.06 -8.05
CA GLY A 389 3.68 -11.79 -6.87
C GLY A 389 2.92 -10.96 -5.87
N MET A 390 2.21 -11.66 -4.98
CA MET A 390 1.52 -11.12 -3.83
C MET A 390 1.67 -12.06 -2.64
N TYR A 391 2.10 -11.50 -1.53
CA TYR A 391 2.09 -12.11 -0.20
C TYR A 391 1.02 -11.39 0.64
N ALA A 392 0.14 -12.12 1.30
CA ALA A 392 -0.99 -11.54 2.02
C ALA A 392 -1.17 -12.16 3.41
N THR A 393 -1.28 -11.29 4.42
CA THR A 393 -1.69 -11.59 5.79
C THR A 393 -2.68 -10.53 6.31
N GLN A 394 -3.17 -10.68 7.54
CA GLN A 394 -3.96 -9.66 8.25
C GLN A 394 -3.37 -9.40 9.65
N ILE A 395 -2.11 -8.97 9.71
CA ILE A 395 -1.38 -8.78 10.98
C ILE A 395 -0.96 -7.31 11.13
N LEU A 396 -1.13 -6.76 12.33
CA LEU A 396 -0.53 -5.49 12.77
C LEU A 396 0.52 -5.71 13.86
N PRO A 397 1.45 -4.77 14.08
CA PRO A 397 1.70 -3.59 13.26
C PRO A 397 2.30 -3.96 11.89
N PHE A 398 2.28 -3.01 10.95
CA PHE A 398 3.02 -3.16 9.70
C PHE A 398 4.52 -3.33 9.99
N GLY A 399 5.16 -4.21 9.22
CA GLY A 399 6.53 -4.63 9.44
C GLY A 399 6.68 -5.63 10.57
N ASP A 400 5.71 -6.53 10.65
CA ASP A 400 5.79 -7.69 11.51
C ASP A 400 6.95 -8.59 11.11
N MET A 401 7.93 -8.80 11.99
CA MET A 401 9.19 -9.49 11.65
C MET A 401 8.99 -10.91 11.07
N PRO A 402 8.21 -11.82 11.68
CA PRO A 402 7.94 -13.13 11.07
C PRO A 402 7.31 -13.02 9.69
N SER A 403 6.41 -12.05 9.49
CA SER A 403 5.74 -11.84 8.20
C SER A 403 6.72 -11.29 7.15
N ALA A 404 7.53 -10.31 7.51
CA ALA A 404 8.57 -9.72 6.67
C ALA A 404 9.59 -10.78 6.20
N VAL A 405 10.03 -11.67 7.09
CA VAL A 405 10.94 -12.78 6.75
C VAL A 405 10.28 -13.73 5.76
N MET A 406 9.05 -14.18 6.02
CA MET A 406 8.34 -15.09 5.11
C MET A 406 8.00 -14.45 3.76
N GLN A 407 7.70 -13.15 3.73
CA GLN A 407 7.53 -12.40 2.48
C GLN A 407 8.82 -12.42 1.65
N ALA A 408 9.96 -12.08 2.25
CA ALA A 408 11.25 -12.06 1.56
C ALA A 408 11.67 -13.47 1.11
N THR A 409 11.44 -14.50 1.93
CA THR A 409 11.67 -15.91 1.57
C THR A 409 10.82 -16.33 0.38
N PHE A 410 9.53 -15.94 0.36
CA PHE A 410 8.65 -16.22 -0.76
C PHE A 410 9.14 -15.55 -2.04
N GLU A 411 9.46 -14.26 -2.01
CA GLU A 411 9.95 -13.54 -3.19
C GLU A 411 11.22 -14.19 -3.73
N ARG A 412 12.23 -14.46 -2.89
CA ARG A 412 13.46 -15.14 -3.33
C ARG A 412 13.18 -16.52 -3.95
N ALA A 413 12.28 -17.30 -3.35
CA ALA A 413 11.93 -18.61 -3.87
C ALA A 413 11.30 -18.54 -5.27
N VAL A 414 10.51 -17.50 -5.56
CA VAL A 414 9.95 -17.24 -6.89
C VAL A 414 11.06 -16.95 -7.90
N TYR A 415 12.04 -16.10 -7.58
CA TYR A 415 13.14 -15.78 -8.49
C TYR A 415 14.12 -16.95 -8.69
N GLN A 416 14.35 -17.76 -7.66
CA GLN A 416 15.13 -19.00 -7.77
C GLN A 416 14.49 -20.00 -8.74
N GLU A 417 13.16 -20.12 -8.75
CA GLU A 417 12.43 -20.97 -9.69
C GLU A 417 12.57 -20.49 -11.15
N LEU A 418 12.75 -19.19 -11.36
CA LEU A 418 13.08 -18.60 -12.66
C LEU A 418 14.55 -18.79 -13.07
N GLY A 419 15.39 -19.41 -12.23
CA GLY A 419 16.82 -19.59 -12.47
C GLY A 419 17.65 -18.32 -12.23
N GLN A 420 17.11 -17.32 -11.53
CA GLN A 420 17.84 -16.11 -11.16
C GLN A 420 18.44 -16.29 -9.75
N ASN A 421 19.77 -16.43 -9.68
CA ASN A 421 20.54 -16.52 -8.42
C ASN A 421 21.04 -15.15 -7.97
#